data_AF-A0A0C2MA54-F1
#
_entry.id   AF-A0A0C2MA54-F1
#
_cell.length_a   1.000
_cell.length_b   1.000
_cell.length_c   1.000
_cell.angle_alpha   90.00
_cell.angle_beta   90.00
_cell.angle_gamma   90.00
#
_symmetry.space_group_name_H-M   'P 1'
#
loop_
_entity.id
_entity.type
_entity.pdbx_description
1 polymer ?
#
loop_
_entity_poly.entity_id
_entity_poly.type
_entity_poly.pdbx_seq_one_letter_code
_entity_poly.pdbx_strand_id
1 'polypeptide(L)'
;MILAIIALNIVHCEAVISSVNGDVFKQFMNQVKQLWETEKFTFVMDNVNFHHMTSLIEGTIHDIRFLPPYSPFLNPCEETPPIGNDDLIGTMRDACGHVTSAHLNNYIGHAESHFEDCLLLNDINRE
;
A
#
# COMPACT_ATOMS: atom_id res chain seq x y z
N MET A 1 6.05 -4.85 -7.70
CA MET A 1 4.58 -4.77 -7.74
C MET A 1 4.17 -3.53 -6.96
N ILE A 2 3.12 -2.83 -7.38
CA ILE A 2 2.51 -1.73 -6.64
C ILE A 2 1.03 -2.07 -6.42
N LEU A 3 0.53 -1.83 -5.20
CA LEU A 3 -0.79 -2.26 -4.74
C LEU A 3 -1.49 -1.11 -4.04
N ALA A 4 -2.79 -0.98 -4.28
CA ALA A 4 -3.71 -0.18 -3.48
C ALA A 4 -4.75 -1.13 -2.89
N ILE A 5 -4.85 -1.18 -1.57
CA ILE A 5 -5.74 -2.10 -0.85
C ILE A 5 -6.61 -1.33 0.13
N ILE A 6 -7.80 -1.86 0.38
CA ILE A 6 -8.67 -1.49 1.51
C ILE A 6 -9.07 -2.74 2.28
N ALA A 7 -9.75 -2.56 3.41
CA ALA A 7 -10.20 -3.68 4.26
C ALA A 7 -11.08 -4.71 3.52
N LEU A 8 -11.71 -4.31 2.42
CA LEU A 8 -12.63 -5.15 1.67
C LEU A 8 -11.95 -5.94 0.55
N ASN A 9 -11.04 -5.31 -0.19
CA ASN A 9 -10.43 -5.86 -1.40
C ASN A 9 -9.14 -5.12 -1.80
N ILE A 10 -8.41 -5.75 -2.73
CA ILE A 10 -7.42 -5.06 -3.55
C ILE A 10 -8.18 -4.19 -4.55
N VAL A 11 -7.87 -2.89 -4.55
CA VAL A 11 -8.53 -1.86 -5.37
C VAL A 11 -7.89 -1.80 -6.75
N HIS A 12 -6.56 -1.80 -6.75
CA HIS A 12 -5.75 -1.73 -7.97
C HIS A 12 -4.38 -2.35 -7.72
N CYS A 13 -3.85 -3.03 -8.73
CA CYS A 13 -2.55 -3.68 -8.64
C CYS A 13 -1.83 -3.67 -9.99
N GLU A 14 -0.54 -3.35 -9.99
CA GLU A 14 0.30 -3.38 -11.19
C GLU A 14 1.63 -4.10 -10.94
N ALA A 15 1.96 -5.02 -11.85
CA ALA A 15 3.28 -5.63 -11.91
C ALA A 15 4.21 -4.76 -12.75
N VAL A 16 5.29 -4.27 -12.14
CA VAL A 16 6.27 -3.38 -12.77
C VAL A 16 7.58 -4.15 -12.94
N ILE A 17 8.08 -4.24 -14.18
CA ILE A 17 9.30 -4.98 -14.54
C ILE A 17 10.58 -4.16 -14.27
N SER A 18 10.44 -2.85 -14.05
CA SER A 18 11.51 -1.92 -13.70
C SER A 18 11.40 -1.43 -12.26
N SER A 19 12.35 -0.58 -11.84
CA SER A 19 12.18 0.19 -10.61
C SER A 19 10.95 1.10 -10.70
N VAL A 20 10.24 1.24 -9.57
CA VAL A 20 9.19 2.23 -9.42
C VAL A 20 9.85 3.58 -9.14
N ASN A 21 9.50 4.59 -9.93
CA ASN A 21 9.92 5.97 -9.74
C ASN A 21 8.69 6.87 -9.60
N GLY A 22 8.90 8.18 -9.42
CA GLY A 22 7.81 9.13 -9.24
C GLY A 22 6.81 9.17 -10.41
N ASP A 23 7.26 8.98 -11.65
CA ASP A 23 6.38 9.01 -12.82
C ASP A 23 5.47 7.78 -12.89
N VAL A 24 6.04 6.59 -12.67
CA VAL A 24 5.28 5.32 -12.59
C VAL A 24 4.27 5.40 -11.45
N PHE A 25 4.70 5.88 -10.29
CA PHE A 25 3.82 6.05 -9.12
C PHE A 25 2.68 7.05 -9.39
N LYS A 26 2.98 8.18 -10.05
CA LYS A 26 1.97 9.19 -10.40
C LYS A 26 0.92 8.63 -11.36
N GLN A 27 1.34 7.83 -12.35
CA GLN A 27 0.40 7.15 -13.26
C GLN A 27 -0.51 6.17 -12.50
N PHE A 28 0.06 5.35 -11.63
CA PHE A 28 -0.70 4.44 -10.76
C PHE A 28 -1.75 5.19 -9.93
N MET A 29 -1.34 6.28 -9.26
CA MET A 29 -2.25 7.07 -8.42
C MET A 29 -3.37 7.75 -9.23
N ASN A 30 -3.12 8.14 -10.48
CA ASN A 30 -4.18 8.67 -11.33
C ASN A 30 -5.24 7.60 -11.66
N GLN A 31 -4.84 6.34 -11.86
CA GLN A 31 -5.77 5.24 -12.08
C GLN A 31 -6.58 4.93 -10.81
N VAL A 32 -5.92 4.90 -9.65
CA VAL A 32 -6.60 4.69 -8.36
C VAL A 32 -7.67 5.76 -8.10
N LYS A 33 -7.37 7.04 -8.37
CA LYS A 33 -8.34 8.14 -8.17
C LYS A 33 -9.56 8.04 -9.07
N GLN A 34 -9.39 7.62 -10.32
CA GLN A 34 -10.51 7.46 -11.26
C GLN A 34 -11.52 6.42 -10.79
N LEU A 35 -11.10 5.48 -9.95
CA LEU A 35 -12.00 4.48 -9.39
C LEU A 35 -12.92 5.09 -8.32
N TRP A 36 -12.51 6.18 -7.64
CA TRP A 36 -13.16 6.69 -6.43
C TRP A 36 -13.20 8.22 -6.35
N GLU A 37 -14.12 8.85 -7.09
CA GLU A 37 -14.33 10.30 -7.06
C GLU A 37 -15.32 10.77 -5.98
N THR A 38 -16.13 9.87 -5.40
CA THR A 38 -17.29 10.25 -4.58
C THR A 38 -17.07 10.22 -3.07
N GLU A 39 -16.03 9.54 -2.59
CA GLU A 39 -15.78 9.34 -1.16
C GLU A 39 -14.39 9.86 -0.76
N LYS A 40 -14.31 10.35 0.48
CA LYS A 40 -13.03 10.79 1.06
C LYS A 40 -12.24 9.57 1.52
N PHE A 41 -10.98 9.49 1.08
CA PHE A 41 -10.04 8.44 1.47
C PHE A 41 -8.81 9.04 2.13
N THR A 42 -8.22 8.27 3.04
CA THR A 42 -6.89 8.53 3.58
C THR A 42 -5.92 7.50 2.99
N PHE A 43 -5.01 7.96 2.16
CA PHE A 43 -3.94 7.13 1.62
C PHE A 43 -2.84 6.97 2.67
N VAL A 44 -2.48 5.73 2.99
CA VAL A 44 -1.37 5.40 3.88
C VAL A 44 -0.25 4.79 3.04
N MET A 45 0.95 5.38 3.08
CA MET A 45 2.09 5.00 2.23
C MET A 45 3.39 4.92 3.05
N ASP A 46 4.38 4.18 2.57
CA ASP A 46 5.74 4.26 3.13
C ASP A 46 6.37 5.64 2.89
N ASN A 47 7.28 6.02 3.77
CA ASN A 47 7.91 7.34 3.79
C ASN A 47 9.13 7.40 2.85
N VAL A 48 8.92 7.14 1.57
CA VAL A 48 9.95 7.26 0.52
C VAL A 48 9.84 8.59 -0.22
N ASN A 49 10.98 9.15 -0.62
CA ASN A 49 11.07 10.51 -1.17
C ASN A 49 10.10 10.80 -2.33
N PHE A 50 9.89 9.83 -3.23
CA PHE A 50 9.02 10.03 -4.38
C PHE A 50 7.52 9.98 -4.05
N HIS A 51 7.11 9.60 -2.84
CA HIS A 51 5.72 9.71 -2.42
C HIS A 51 5.33 11.12 -1.95
N HIS A 52 6.31 12.00 -1.69
CA HIS A 52 6.09 13.39 -1.24
C HIS A 52 5.72 14.37 -2.36
N MET A 53 5.18 13.89 -3.47
CA MET A 53 4.73 14.75 -4.57
C MET A 53 3.44 15.47 -4.18
N THR A 54 3.51 16.76 -3.85
CA THR A 54 2.37 17.61 -3.45
C THR A 54 1.19 17.55 -4.42
N SER A 55 1.45 17.38 -5.72
CA SER A 55 0.41 17.28 -6.77
C SER A 55 -0.46 16.01 -6.68
N LEU A 56 -0.15 15.06 -5.80
CA LEU A 56 -0.88 13.80 -5.70
C LEU A 56 -2.29 13.94 -5.14
N ILE A 57 -2.59 14.92 -4.28
CA ILE A 57 -3.95 15.10 -3.75
C ILE A 57 -4.39 16.57 -3.77
N GLU A 58 -3.57 17.45 -4.34
CA GLU A 58 -3.91 18.86 -4.51
C GLU A 58 -5.24 19.01 -5.28
N GLY A 59 -6.17 19.78 -4.70
CA GLY A 59 -7.51 19.99 -5.27
C GLY A 59 -8.49 18.82 -5.09
N THR A 60 -8.13 17.79 -4.33
CA THR A 60 -9.02 16.65 -4.01
C THR A 60 -9.49 16.69 -2.56
N ILE A 61 -10.49 15.86 -2.21
CA ILE A 61 -10.98 15.70 -0.83
C ILE A 61 -10.15 14.69 0.00
N HIS A 62 -9.16 14.04 -0.60
CA HIS A 62 -8.39 12.96 0.02
C HIS A 62 -7.23 13.49 0.89
N ASP A 63 -6.78 12.67 1.84
CA ASP A 63 -5.62 12.94 2.69
C ASP A 63 -4.50 11.91 2.43
N ILE A 64 -3.24 12.29 2.69
CA ILE A 64 -2.09 11.36 2.68
C ILE A 64 -1.49 11.30 4.10
N ARG A 65 -1.15 10.09 4.54
CA ARG A 65 -0.39 9.80 5.75
C ARG A 65 0.80 8.91 5.39
N PHE A 66 1.95 9.19 5.99
CA PHE A 66 3.16 8.39 5.80
C PHE A 66 3.44 7.55 7.05
N LEU A 67 3.83 6.29 6.82
CA LEU A 67 4.30 5.40 7.88
C LEU A 67 5.65 5.91 8.44
N PRO A 68 5.99 5.60 9.70
CA PRO A 68 7.32 5.88 10.22
C PRO A 68 8.39 5.17 9.38
N PRO A 69 9.58 5.79 9.19
CA PRO A 69 10.69 5.15 8.48
C PRO A 69 11.00 3.76 9.05
N TYR A 70 11.32 2.80 8.18
CA TYR A 70 11.74 1.44 8.56
C TYR A 70 10.70 0.64 9.38
N SER A 71 9.41 0.80 9.07
CA SER A 71 8.31 0.00 9.64
C SER A 71 7.77 -1.06 8.66
N PRO A 72 8.57 -2.06 8.24
CA PRO A 72 8.16 -3.04 7.23
C PRO A 72 6.97 -3.90 7.69
N PHE A 73 6.80 -4.10 9.00
CA PHE A 73 5.64 -4.79 9.59
C PHE A 73 4.30 -4.04 9.38
N LEU A 74 4.36 -2.77 8.99
CA LEU A 74 3.19 -1.95 8.58
C LEU A 74 3.05 -1.82 7.07
N ASN A 75 3.84 -2.55 6.30
CA ASN A 75 3.73 -2.62 4.85
C ASN A 75 3.22 -4.03 4.45
N PRO A 76 1.98 -4.14 3.95
CA PRO A 76 1.40 -5.45 3.62
C PRO A 76 2.15 -6.15 2.49
N CYS A 77 2.95 -5.40 1.73
CA CYS A 77 3.75 -5.90 0.62
C CYS A 77 5.00 -6.67 1.05
N GLU A 78 5.43 -6.58 2.32
CA GLU A 78 6.65 -7.22 2.83
C GLU A 78 6.40 -8.65 3.37
N GLU A 79 5.14 -9.01 3.63
CA GLU A 79 4.74 -10.31 4.24
C GLU A 79 4.63 -11.47 3.23
N THR A 80 4.83 -11.22 1.93
CA THR A 80 4.63 -12.25 0.88
C THR A 80 5.86 -12.44 0.00
N PRO A 81 6.84 -13.27 0.43
CA PRO A 81 7.96 -13.64 -0.43
C PRO A 81 7.49 -14.53 -1.60
N PRO A 82 7.91 -14.27 -2.84
CA PRO A 82 7.57 -15.13 -3.96
C PRO A 82 8.25 -16.49 -3.86
N ILE A 83 7.51 -17.57 -4.09
CA ILE A 83 8.01 -18.95 -4.10
C ILE A 83 8.29 -19.34 -5.56
N GLY A 84 9.56 -19.40 -5.95
CA GLY A 84 10.01 -20.01 -7.22
C GLY A 84 10.31 -19.04 -8.37
N ASN A 85 10.93 -19.57 -9.44
CA ASN A 85 11.48 -18.82 -10.58
C ASN A 85 10.64 -18.92 -11.89
N ASP A 86 9.40 -19.39 -11.82
CA ASP A 86 8.47 -19.38 -12.97
C ASP A 86 7.49 -18.20 -12.84
N ASP A 87 7.25 -17.52 -13.98
CA ASP A 87 6.49 -16.26 -14.16
C ASP A 87 6.06 -15.55 -12.87
N LEU A 88 7.01 -14.81 -12.27
CA LEU A 88 6.81 -14.00 -11.07
C LEU A 88 5.58 -13.08 -11.19
N ILE A 89 5.30 -12.58 -12.41
CA ILE A 89 4.17 -11.69 -12.67
C ILE A 89 2.86 -12.47 -12.63
N GLY A 90 2.81 -13.63 -13.28
CA GLY A 90 1.67 -14.55 -13.22
C GLY A 90 1.35 -14.94 -11.77
N THR A 91 2.36 -15.38 -11.03
CA THR A 91 2.22 -15.77 -9.62
C THR A 91 1.73 -14.61 -8.74
N MET A 92 2.27 -13.40 -8.92
CA MET A 92 1.82 -12.21 -8.18
C MET A 92 0.36 -11.87 -8.48
N ARG A 93 -0.06 -11.95 -9.75
CA ARG A 93 -1.44 -11.69 -10.16
C ARG A 93 -2.40 -12.74 -9.60
N ASP A 94 -2.01 -14.01 -9.67
CA ASP A 94 -2.80 -15.11 -9.11
C ASP A 94 -2.95 -14.95 -7.60
N ALA A 95 -1.87 -14.61 -6.89
CA ALA A 95 -1.91 -14.35 -5.45
C ALA A 95 -2.90 -13.23 -5.08
N CYS A 96 -2.90 -12.13 -5.84
CA CYS A 96 -3.88 -11.03 -5.65
C CYS A 96 -5.33 -11.52 -5.79
N GLY A 97 -5.60 -12.45 -6.70
CA GLY A 97 -6.92 -13.05 -6.88
C GLY A 97 -7.40 -13.93 -5.71
N HIS A 98 -6.48 -14.39 -4.86
CA HIS A 98 -6.78 -15.22 -3.69
C HIS A 98 -6.83 -14.42 -2.36
N VAL A 99 -6.53 -13.12 -2.39
CA VAL A 99 -6.64 -12.26 -1.20
C VAL A 99 -8.11 -12.04 -0.86
N THR A 100 -8.50 -12.47 0.35
CA THR A 100 -9.86 -12.31 0.85
C THR A 100 -10.00 -11.06 1.70
N SER A 101 -11.23 -10.59 1.91
CA SER A 101 -11.51 -9.51 2.86
C SER A 101 -11.09 -9.87 4.29
N ALA A 102 -11.14 -11.14 4.68
CA ALA A 102 -10.66 -11.57 6.00
C ALA A 102 -9.14 -11.38 6.13
N HIS A 103 -8.36 -11.70 5.10
CA HIS A 103 -6.92 -11.44 5.09
C HIS A 103 -6.60 -9.95 5.25
N LEU A 104 -7.34 -9.09 4.52
CA LEU A 104 -7.15 -7.64 4.55
C LEU A 104 -7.58 -7.01 5.87
N ASN A 105 -8.70 -7.45 6.45
CA ASN A 105 -9.15 -7.01 7.77
C ASN A 105 -8.18 -7.41 8.87
N ASN A 106 -7.67 -8.65 8.84
CA ASN A 106 -6.68 -9.10 9.82
C ASN A 106 -5.40 -8.26 9.73
N TYR A 107 -4.94 -7.98 8.51
CA TYR A 107 -3.80 -7.11 8.27
C TYR A 107 -4.02 -5.69 8.80
N ILE A 108 -5.14 -5.05 8.45
CA ILE A 108 -5.43 -3.68 8.90
C ILE A 108 -5.60 -3.63 10.42
N GLY A 109 -6.30 -4.60 11.02
CA GLY A 109 -6.44 -4.68 12.47
C GLY A 109 -5.09 -4.87 13.18
N HIS A 110 -4.19 -5.66 12.60
CA HIS A 110 -2.82 -5.78 13.10
C HIS A 110 -2.06 -4.45 12.99
N ALA A 111 -2.09 -3.79 11.83
CA ALA A 111 -1.45 -2.49 11.65
C ALA A 111 -2.00 -1.42 12.62
N GLU A 112 -3.32 -1.36 12.79
CA GLU A 112 -4.01 -0.46 13.72
C GLU A 112 -3.56 -0.67 15.16
N SER A 113 -3.31 -1.92 15.57
CA SER A 113 -2.82 -2.23 16.92
C SER A 113 -1.45 -1.61 17.23
N HIS A 114 -0.71 -1.18 16.20
CA HIS A 114 0.59 -0.54 16.31
C HIS A 114 0.57 0.96 15.99
N PHE A 115 -0.56 1.54 15.57
CA PHE A 115 -0.63 2.95 15.19
C PHE A 115 -0.39 3.90 16.36
N GLU A 116 -0.90 3.59 17.55
CA GLU A 116 -0.67 4.43 18.73
C GLU A 116 0.82 4.49 19.08
N ASP A 117 1.50 3.35 19.11
CA ASP A 117 2.94 3.27 19.34
C ASP A 117 3.74 4.02 18.26
N CYS A 118 3.32 3.91 16.99
CA CYS A 118 3.92 4.66 15.89
C CYS A 118 3.76 6.17 16.04
N LEU A 119 2.58 6.64 16.43
CA LEU A 119 2.30 8.07 16.63
C LEU A 119 3.06 8.64 17.83
N LEU A 120 3.30 7.80 18.85
CA LEU A 120 4.06 8.16 20.05
C LEU A 120 5.56 7.95 19.91
N LEU A 121 6.03 7.41 18.77
CA LEU A 121 7.43 7.03 18.52
C LEU A 121 7.96 6.03 19.57
N ASN A 122 7.10 5.16 20.06
CA ASN A 122 7.48 4.06 20.94
C ASN A 122 8.25 3.00 20.13
N ASP A 123 9.13 2.27 20.83
CA ASP A 123 9.82 1.13 20.23
C ASP A 123 8.83 -0.04 20.09
N ILE A 124 8.69 -0.57 18.87
CA ILE A 124 7.73 -1.63 18.56
C ILE A 124 8.49 -2.95 18.47
N ASN A 125 8.27 -3.82 19.44
CA ASN A 125 8.85 -5.16 19.44
C ASN A 125 8.35 -5.95 18.22
N ARG A 126 9.27 -6.57 17.49
CA ARG A 126 9.02 -7.35 16.27
C ARG A 126 8.58 -8.80 16.54
N GLU A 127 8.05 -9.09 17.73
CA GLU A 127 7.66 -10.45 18.15
C GLU A 127 6.20 -10.76 17.85
#